data_AF-A0A7C8LZD6-F1
#
_entry.id   AF-A0A7C8LZD6-F1
#
_cell.length_a   1.000
_cell.length_b   1.000
_cell.length_c   1.000
_cell.angle_alpha   90.00
_cell.angle_beta   90.00
_cell.angle_gamma   90.00
#
_symmetry.space_group_name_H-M   'P 1'
#
loop_
_entity.id
_entity.type
_entity.pdbx_description
1 polymer ?
#
loop_
_entity_poly.entity_id
_entity_poly.type
_entity_poly.pdbx_seq_one_letter_code
_entity_poly.pdbx_strand_id
1 'polypeptide(L)'
;MQITIIDYTGRKKSLHVSQAEPRTLAQVIFTSGLVLAPPLCSGLGQCGKCRVRFVENAPLPVGPDTLIFKEHAIDAGWRLACRHEPEDGMIIEIPENTYVRHVEIAESSSKALHLAVDLGTTSMHWSLLDGEKRIAFGSEPNPQMGAGSEIMSRLSFAATESGKEILQDLVVSRIAELITELTQDSFGTVESIAVAANPAMTYLLLGLDTSCLATAPYNLTYKGGSIEKIGDLPPAYIAPLAAPFVGGDLTAGLVAVLKKDPEYPFILADMGTNGEFILALSPDNYLATSVALGPALEGVGLHYGATAAKGIATSYKLTPTGLVPSVLDATYADGISGTGYLALIHALRKINFISNDGLFIDKQTQGLGERLAERLEIRHGIQHLALPDNMFLSAEDIEEFLKVKAAFTFAFTRILETADISATQLKNIYLAGALGEHAAVQDLEGLGFIPAGMGSRVEAVNNTSLQGAELMLIDPTLRSMAESLTANCEAVDLTADPDFTQTFMRHMRFTFI
;
A
#
# COMPACT_ATOMS: atom_id res chain seq x y z
N MET A 1 9.99 30.67 6.95
CA MET A 1 9.42 31.23 5.71
C MET A 1 7.91 31.11 5.74
N GLN A 2 7.19 31.98 5.04
CA GLN A 2 5.75 31.94 4.91
C GLN A 2 5.36 31.68 3.45
N ILE A 3 4.52 30.67 3.22
CA ILE A 3 3.89 30.41 1.92
C ILE A 3 2.38 30.56 2.03
N THR A 4 1.73 30.96 0.94
CA THR A 4 0.27 31.08 0.87
C THR A 4 -0.27 30.06 -0.13
N ILE A 5 -1.16 29.20 0.36
CA ILE A 5 -1.87 28.23 -0.48
C ILE A 5 -3.29 28.71 -0.69
N ILE A 6 -3.71 28.76 -1.95
CA ILE A 6 -5.07 29.00 -2.40
C ILE A 6 -5.67 27.64 -2.78
N ASP A 7 -6.68 27.18 -2.05
CA ASP A 7 -7.38 25.95 -2.41
C ASP A 7 -8.33 26.14 -3.61
N TYR A 8 -8.87 25.03 -4.10
CA TYR A 8 -9.78 25.03 -5.25
C TYR A 8 -11.09 25.81 -5.02
N THR A 9 -11.43 26.10 -3.76
CA THR A 9 -12.58 26.95 -3.39
C THR A 9 -12.21 28.45 -3.33
N GLY A 10 -10.92 28.78 -3.50
CA GLY A 10 -10.38 30.13 -3.39
C GLY A 10 -9.99 30.53 -1.96
N ARG A 11 -10.07 29.61 -0.98
CA ARG A 11 -9.70 29.91 0.40
C ARG A 11 -8.18 29.97 0.52
N LYS A 12 -7.69 31.00 1.21
CA LYS A 12 -6.26 31.20 1.46
C LYS A 12 -5.88 30.66 2.83
N LYS A 13 -4.84 29.83 2.90
CA LYS A 13 -4.18 29.40 4.13
C LYS A 13 -2.70 29.77 4.07
N SER A 14 -2.21 30.49 5.06
CA SER A 14 -0.79 30.77 5.21
C SER A 14 -0.14 29.67 6.03
N LEU A 15 0.94 29.09 5.52
CA LEU A 15 1.73 28.08 6.20
C LEU A 15 3.09 28.67 6.58
N HIS A 16 3.49 28.41 7.82
CA HIS A 16 4.83 28.73 8.30
C HIS A 16 5.68 27.47 8.15
N VAL A 17 6.74 27.57 7.35
CA VAL A 17 7.67 26.46 7.10
C VAL A 17 9.00 26.79 7.76
N SER A 18 9.50 25.85 8.56
CA SER A 18 10.85 25.94 9.13
C SER A 18 11.88 25.85 8.01
N GLN A 19 12.90 26.71 8.05
CA GLN A 19 14.04 26.67 7.13
C GLN A 19 15.12 25.67 7.58
N ALA A 20 14.93 24.99 8.72
CA ALA A 20 15.95 24.12 9.31
C ALA A 20 16.23 22.87 8.47
N GLU A 21 15.32 22.46 7.58
CA GLU A 21 15.43 21.19 6.85
C GLU A 21 14.97 21.32 5.39
N PRO A 22 15.69 20.70 4.44
CA PRO A 22 15.28 20.69 3.04
C PRO A 22 13.99 19.88 2.88
N ARG A 23 12.93 20.54 2.40
CA ARG A 23 11.64 19.93 2.08
C ARG A 23 11.21 20.34 0.68
N THR A 24 10.61 19.43 -0.05
CA THR A 24 9.96 19.78 -1.31
C THR A 24 8.67 20.56 -1.03
N LEU A 25 8.25 21.41 -1.98
CA LEU A 25 6.98 22.12 -1.89
C LEU A 25 5.80 21.14 -1.78
N ALA A 26 5.89 19.99 -2.44
CA ALA A 26 4.93 18.90 -2.31
C ALA A 26 4.77 18.45 -0.85
N GLN A 27 5.87 18.11 -0.16
CA GLN A 27 5.82 17.68 1.24
C GLN A 27 5.16 18.74 2.12
N VAL A 28 5.51 20.02 1.95
CA VAL A 28 4.92 21.11 2.73
C VAL A 28 3.41 21.22 2.53
N ILE A 29 2.94 21.17 1.28
CA ILE A 29 1.52 21.23 0.95
C ILE A 29 0.78 20.06 1.60
N PHE A 30 1.30 18.85 1.45
CA PHE A 30 0.61 17.66 1.93
C PHE A 30 0.59 17.57 3.45
N THR A 31 1.72 17.83 4.13
CA THR A 31 1.77 17.82 5.60
C THR A 31 0.97 18.95 6.25
N SER A 32 0.42 19.88 5.46
CA SER A 32 -0.46 20.95 5.96
C SER A 32 -1.90 20.52 6.22
N GLY A 33 -2.27 19.30 5.81
CA GLY A 33 -3.63 18.75 5.89
C GLY A 33 -4.61 19.36 4.87
N LEU A 34 -4.16 20.23 3.95
CA LEU A 34 -5.03 20.86 2.95
C LEU A 34 -5.42 19.95 1.78
N VAL A 35 -4.67 18.87 1.57
CA VAL A 35 -4.82 17.99 0.41
C VAL A 35 -4.86 16.55 0.91
N LEU A 36 -6.01 15.89 0.74
CA LEU A 36 -6.27 14.55 1.28
C LEU A 36 -5.67 13.41 0.43
N ALA A 37 -5.43 13.64 -0.86
CA ALA A 37 -4.85 12.63 -1.76
C ALA A 37 -3.88 13.27 -2.76
N PRO A 38 -2.63 12.80 -2.86
CA PRO A 38 -2.34 12.01 -4.04
C PRO A 38 -1.40 10.83 -3.77
N PRO A 39 -1.54 9.74 -4.53
CA PRO A 39 -0.44 8.79 -4.70
C PRO A 39 0.70 9.54 -5.38
N LEU A 40 1.81 9.68 -4.66
CA LEU A 40 3.01 10.32 -5.16
C LEU A 40 3.92 9.24 -5.72
N CYS A 41 4.55 9.50 -6.85
CA CYS A 41 5.72 8.73 -7.29
C CYS A 41 6.94 9.01 -6.39
N SER A 42 6.75 9.18 -5.08
CA SER A 42 7.79 9.48 -4.07
C SER A 42 8.70 10.66 -4.42
N GLY A 43 8.17 11.64 -5.16
CA GLY A 43 8.94 12.81 -5.61
C GLY A 43 9.86 12.59 -6.82
N LEU A 44 9.74 11.45 -7.50
CA LEU A 44 10.49 11.14 -8.74
C LEU A 44 10.15 12.08 -9.92
N GLY A 45 9.07 12.86 -9.84
CA GLY A 45 8.66 13.79 -10.89
C GLY A 45 7.99 13.14 -12.11
N GLN A 46 7.47 11.93 -11.97
CA GLN A 46 6.94 11.14 -13.10
C GLN A 46 5.41 11.13 -13.19
N CYS A 47 4.69 11.28 -12.07
CA CYS A 47 3.23 11.05 -12.06
C CYS A 47 2.38 12.28 -12.41
N GLY A 48 2.92 13.50 -12.36
CA GLY A 48 2.15 14.73 -12.57
C GLY A 48 1.12 15.10 -11.48
N LYS A 49 0.89 14.23 -10.48
CA LYS A 49 -0.18 14.41 -9.47
C LYS A 49 0.09 15.49 -8.43
N CYS A 50 1.34 15.91 -8.26
CA CYS A 50 1.72 17.03 -7.38
C CYS A 50 1.68 18.41 -8.06
N ARG A 51 0.91 18.54 -9.13
CA ARG A 51 0.83 19.79 -9.90
C ARG A 51 0.29 20.93 -9.04
N VAL A 52 0.96 22.08 -9.11
CA VAL A 52 0.54 23.33 -8.49
C VAL A 52 0.70 24.46 -9.49
N ARG A 53 -0.13 25.49 -9.36
CA ARG A 53 -0.01 26.70 -10.17
C ARG A 53 0.55 27.82 -9.33
N PHE A 54 1.72 28.33 -9.69
CA PHE A 54 2.26 29.55 -9.10
C PHE A 54 1.46 30.74 -9.62
N VAL A 55 0.85 31.49 -8.69
CA VAL A 55 0.01 32.65 -9.04
C VAL A 55 0.88 33.80 -9.56
N GLU A 56 2.06 33.94 -8.98
CA GLU A 56 3.09 34.91 -9.35
C GLU A 56 4.47 34.31 -9.14
N ASN A 57 5.48 34.87 -9.82
CA ASN A 57 6.90 34.51 -9.66
C ASN A 57 7.17 32.99 -9.74
N ALA A 58 6.58 32.31 -10.73
CA ALA A 58 6.79 30.88 -10.93
C ALA A 58 8.30 30.58 -11.14
N PRO A 59 8.88 29.60 -10.44
CA PRO A 59 10.27 29.19 -10.68
C PRO A 59 10.45 28.67 -12.11
N LEU A 60 11.69 28.67 -12.61
CA LEU A 60 11.99 28.10 -13.92
C LEU A 60 11.61 26.61 -13.96
N PRO A 61 11.00 26.12 -15.06
CA PRO A 61 10.64 24.71 -15.16
C PRO A 61 11.89 23.83 -15.17
N VAL A 62 11.82 22.69 -14.49
CA VAL A 62 12.86 21.66 -14.55
C VAL A 62 12.50 20.57 -15.56
N GLY A 63 13.44 19.69 -15.92
CA GLY A 63 13.22 18.63 -16.91
C GLY A 63 11.93 17.80 -16.70
N PRO A 64 11.62 17.33 -15.48
CA PRO A 64 10.35 16.67 -15.22
C PRO A 64 9.09 17.53 -15.49
N ASP A 65 9.15 18.84 -15.28
CA ASP A 65 8.01 19.72 -15.57
C ASP A 65 7.71 19.74 -17.08
N THR A 66 8.74 19.79 -17.92
CA THR A 66 8.61 19.84 -19.39
C THR A 66 8.23 18.50 -20.01
N LEU A 67 8.47 17.40 -19.30
CA LEU A 67 8.00 16.07 -19.71
C LEU A 67 6.51 15.88 -19.44
N ILE A 68 5.98 16.46 -18.36
CA ILE A 68 4.58 16.28 -17.94
C ILE A 68 3.66 17.36 -18.50
N PHE A 69 4.08 18.62 -18.45
CA PHE A 69 3.24 19.76 -18.84
C PHE A 69 3.58 20.25 -20.26
N LYS A 70 2.53 20.60 -21.00
CA LYS A 70 2.66 21.31 -22.27
C LYS A 70 3.09 22.76 -22.01
N GLU A 71 3.70 23.39 -23.01
CA GLU A 71 4.25 24.75 -22.95
C GLU A 71 3.25 25.78 -22.38
N HIS A 72 2.01 25.80 -22.86
CA HIS A 72 0.98 26.72 -22.34
C HIS A 72 0.68 26.55 -20.84
N ALA A 73 0.81 25.34 -20.30
CA ALA A 73 0.60 25.09 -18.88
C ALA A 73 1.83 25.58 -18.08
N ILE A 74 3.03 25.38 -18.60
CA ILE A 74 4.26 25.93 -18.02
C ILE A 74 4.18 27.46 -17.96
N ASP A 75 3.73 28.10 -19.03
CA ASP A 75 3.56 29.56 -19.12
C ASP A 75 2.48 30.08 -18.15
N ALA A 76 1.43 29.28 -17.91
CA ALA A 76 0.41 29.58 -16.92
C ALA A 76 0.86 29.35 -15.45
N GLY A 77 2.13 29.00 -15.23
CA GLY A 77 2.74 28.83 -13.91
C GLY A 77 2.63 27.43 -13.32
N TRP A 78 2.26 26.41 -14.10
CA TRP A 78 2.16 25.04 -13.61
C TRP A 78 3.54 24.40 -13.44
N ARG A 79 3.77 23.79 -12.28
CA ARG A 79 4.99 23.05 -11.93
C ARG A 79 4.66 21.81 -11.09
N LEU A 80 5.58 20.85 -11.04
CA LEU A 80 5.53 19.70 -10.15
C LEU A 80 6.05 20.09 -8.77
N ALA A 81 5.20 20.23 -7.77
CA ALA A 81 5.61 20.66 -6.43
C ALA A 81 6.71 19.76 -5.80
N CYS A 82 6.84 18.49 -6.22
CA CYS A 82 7.89 17.60 -5.74
C CYS A 82 9.29 17.90 -6.27
N ARG A 83 9.41 18.78 -7.27
CA ARG A 83 10.67 19.15 -7.93
C ARG A 83 11.12 20.59 -7.62
N HIS A 84 10.38 21.27 -6.76
CA HIS A 84 10.63 22.64 -6.35
C HIS A 84 10.67 22.74 -4.83
N GLU A 85 11.51 23.62 -4.30
CA GLU A 85 11.60 23.92 -2.87
C GLU A 85 10.65 25.07 -2.52
N PRO A 86 10.14 25.15 -1.27
CA PRO A 86 9.37 26.28 -0.82
C PRO A 86 10.28 27.50 -0.62
N GLU A 87 9.83 28.66 -1.09
CA GLU A 87 10.50 29.96 -0.87
C GLU A 87 9.54 30.94 -0.17
N ASP A 88 10.13 31.92 0.53
CA ASP A 88 9.37 32.92 1.28
C ASP A 88 8.51 33.78 0.34
N GLY A 89 7.25 33.99 0.69
CA GLY A 89 6.31 34.78 -0.09
C GLY A 89 5.65 34.05 -1.27
N MET A 90 5.94 32.75 -1.49
CA MET A 90 5.28 31.99 -2.55
C MET A 90 3.75 31.99 -2.40
N ILE A 91 3.06 32.21 -3.52
CA ILE A 91 1.60 32.10 -3.62
C ILE A 91 1.27 31.02 -4.66
N ILE A 92 0.71 29.92 -4.20
CA ILE A 92 0.38 28.76 -5.03
C ILE A 92 -1.10 28.42 -4.96
N GLU A 93 -1.64 27.97 -6.07
CA GLU A 93 -2.98 27.41 -6.18
C GLU A 93 -2.88 25.89 -6.34
N ILE A 94 -3.67 25.17 -5.54
CA ILE A 94 -3.81 23.71 -5.62
C ILE A 94 -5.11 23.37 -6.36
N PRO A 95 -5.09 22.41 -7.31
CA PRO A 95 -6.29 22.00 -8.03
C PRO A 95 -7.30 21.29 -7.09
N GLU A 96 -8.55 21.20 -7.55
CA GLU A 96 -9.58 20.42 -6.85
C GLU A 96 -9.11 18.98 -6.64
N ASN A 97 -9.21 18.53 -5.39
CA ASN A 97 -8.92 17.16 -5.02
C ASN A 97 -10.24 16.40 -4.86
N THR A 98 -10.66 15.74 -5.93
CA THR A 98 -11.87 14.91 -5.96
C THR A 98 -11.60 13.55 -5.32
N TYR A 99 -11.36 13.52 -4.01
CA TYR A 99 -11.50 12.26 -3.27
C TYR A 99 -12.98 12.06 -2.94
N VAL A 100 -13.59 11.06 -3.58
CA VAL A 100 -14.96 10.64 -3.27
C VAL A 100 -14.87 9.61 -2.15
N ARG A 101 -15.36 9.97 -0.97
CA ARG A 101 -15.45 9.04 0.16
C ARG A 101 -16.61 8.08 -0.10
N HIS A 102 -16.32 6.79 -0.06
CA HIS A 102 -17.37 5.77 -0.01
C HIS A 102 -17.78 5.60 1.46
N VAL A 103 -18.95 6.12 1.79
CA VAL A 103 -19.59 5.95 3.10
C VAL A 103 -20.91 5.25 2.86
N GLU A 104 -21.08 4.08 3.47
CA GLU A 104 -22.39 3.46 3.61
C GLU A 104 -22.87 3.68 5.04
N ILE A 105 -24.09 4.19 5.21
CA ILE A 105 -24.69 4.46 6.52
C ILE A 105 -25.95 3.60 6.68
N ALA A 106 -26.03 2.87 7.79
CA ALA A 106 -27.22 2.15 8.22
C ALA A 106 -27.81 2.78 9.49
N GLU A 107 -29.09 2.53 9.77
CA GLU A 107 -29.75 3.04 10.98
C GLU A 107 -29.09 2.50 12.27
N SER A 108 -28.81 3.42 13.19
CA SER A 108 -28.30 3.16 14.54
C SER A 108 -29.44 3.09 15.56
N SER A 109 -29.28 2.26 16.58
CA SER A 109 -30.25 2.08 17.67
C SER A 109 -29.73 2.53 19.04
N SER A 110 -28.41 2.60 19.22
CA SER A 110 -27.72 2.98 20.44
C SER A 110 -27.11 4.38 20.38
N LYS A 111 -26.80 4.91 21.57
CA LYS A 111 -26.00 6.14 21.74
C LYS A 111 -24.53 5.87 22.01
N ALA A 112 -24.14 4.63 22.30
CA ALA A 112 -22.75 4.23 22.50
C ALA A 112 -22.22 3.56 21.23
N LEU A 113 -21.23 4.20 20.59
CA LEU A 113 -20.65 3.76 19.33
C LEU A 113 -19.17 3.40 19.52
N HIS A 114 -18.64 2.55 18.66
CA HIS A 114 -17.25 2.11 18.70
C HIS A 114 -16.61 2.22 17.31
N LEU A 115 -15.39 2.74 17.23
CA LEU A 115 -14.69 2.94 15.95
C LEU A 115 -13.53 1.96 15.82
N ALA A 116 -13.58 1.07 14.83
CA ALA A 116 -12.44 0.27 14.41
C ALA A 116 -11.70 0.98 13.29
N VAL A 117 -10.36 1.02 13.38
CA VAL A 117 -9.48 1.66 12.40
C VAL A 117 -8.37 0.69 12.02
N ASP A 118 -8.23 0.46 10.72
CA ASP A 118 -7.07 -0.14 10.09
C ASP A 118 -6.21 0.99 9.48
N LEU A 119 -5.09 1.28 10.13
CA LEU A 119 -4.17 2.35 9.75
C LEU A 119 -3.01 1.78 8.95
N GLY A 120 -3.25 1.56 7.66
CA GLY A 120 -2.23 1.14 6.70
C GLY A 120 -1.31 2.28 6.28
N THR A 121 -0.21 1.95 5.59
CA THR A 121 0.73 2.97 5.10
C THR A 121 0.04 3.86 4.05
N THR A 122 -0.63 3.29 3.06
CA THR A 122 -1.24 4.08 1.96
C THR A 122 -2.67 4.52 2.26
N SER A 123 -3.45 3.72 2.97
CA SER A 123 -4.86 3.99 3.28
C SER A 123 -5.18 3.81 4.76
N MET A 124 -6.21 4.52 5.21
CA MET A 124 -6.88 4.30 6.48
C MET A 124 -8.28 3.77 6.18
N HIS A 125 -8.58 2.55 6.63
CA HIS A 125 -9.92 1.97 6.56
C HIS A 125 -10.55 2.04 7.95
N TRP A 126 -11.86 2.25 8.01
CA TRP A 126 -12.54 2.41 9.29
C TRP A 126 -13.96 1.86 9.25
N SER A 127 -14.48 1.57 10.44
CA SER A 127 -15.79 0.98 10.64
C SER A 127 -16.36 1.45 11.98
N LEU A 128 -17.58 1.97 11.93
CA LEU A 128 -18.35 2.43 13.06
C LEU A 128 -19.37 1.35 13.45
N LEU A 129 -19.34 0.96 14.72
CA LEU A 129 -20.13 -0.12 15.27
C LEU A 129 -21.13 0.41 16.33
N ASP A 130 -22.34 -0.15 16.31
CA ASP A 130 -23.32 -0.11 17.39
C ASP A 130 -23.44 -1.55 17.95
N GLY A 131 -22.77 -1.82 19.08
CA GLY A 131 -22.53 -3.19 19.54
C GLY A 131 -21.77 -4.00 18.48
N GLU A 132 -22.30 -5.17 18.10
CA GLU A 132 -21.72 -5.99 17.03
C GLU A 132 -22.11 -5.52 15.61
N LYS A 133 -23.06 -4.58 15.49
CA LYS A 133 -23.59 -4.16 14.19
C LYS A 133 -22.73 -3.05 13.60
N ARG A 134 -22.16 -3.30 12.43
CA ARG A 134 -21.57 -2.25 11.59
C ARG A 134 -22.65 -1.31 11.06
N ILE A 135 -22.57 -0.03 11.43
CA ILE A 135 -23.53 1.02 11.02
C ILE A 135 -22.95 2.01 10.03
N ALA A 136 -21.62 2.15 9.97
CA ALA A 136 -20.97 2.87 8.89
C ALA A 136 -19.57 2.30 8.63
N PHE A 137 -19.07 2.42 7.41
CA PHE A 137 -17.68 2.11 7.10
C PHE A 137 -17.21 2.92 5.91
N GLY A 138 -15.90 3.04 5.77
CA GLY A 138 -15.29 3.72 4.65
C GLY A 138 -13.78 3.54 4.62
N SER A 139 -13.17 4.16 3.63
CA SER A 139 -11.73 4.29 3.51
C SER A 139 -11.37 5.72 3.11
N GLU A 140 -10.13 6.09 3.39
CA GLU A 140 -9.51 7.33 2.96
C GLU A 140 -8.00 7.16 2.81
N PRO A 141 -7.30 8.00 2.04
CA PRO A 141 -5.84 7.97 2.00
C PRO A 141 -5.27 8.24 3.39
N ASN A 142 -4.13 7.64 3.71
CA ASN A 142 -3.47 7.93 4.98
C ASN A 142 -3.01 9.40 4.99
N PRO A 143 -3.37 10.21 6.00
CA PRO A 143 -3.04 11.64 6.05
C PRO A 143 -1.52 11.92 6.10
N GLN A 144 -0.70 10.91 6.40
CA GLN A 144 0.75 10.98 6.45
C GLN A 144 1.44 10.74 5.09
N MET A 145 0.70 10.38 4.03
CA MET A 145 1.28 10.09 2.71
C MET A 145 2.17 11.23 2.17
N GLY A 146 1.87 12.47 2.56
CA GLY A 146 2.67 13.65 2.22
C GLY A 146 4.12 13.63 2.69
N ALA A 147 4.40 12.95 3.81
CA ALA A 147 5.74 12.82 4.36
C ALA A 147 6.55 11.70 3.69
N GLY A 148 5.87 10.75 3.04
CA GLY A 148 6.47 9.63 2.32
C GLY A 148 5.43 8.55 1.99
N SER A 149 5.60 7.90 0.83
CA SER A 149 4.76 6.77 0.43
C SER A 149 5.07 5.50 1.23
N GLU A 150 6.31 5.39 1.73
CA GLU A 150 6.84 4.19 2.39
C GLU A 150 7.11 4.39 3.88
N ILE A 151 7.17 3.27 4.61
CA ILE A 151 7.56 3.24 6.03
C ILE A 151 8.90 3.94 6.24
N MET A 152 9.96 3.56 5.53
CA MET A 152 11.30 4.10 5.76
C MET A 152 11.38 5.61 5.49
N SER A 153 10.68 6.11 4.45
CA SER A 153 10.61 7.54 4.18
C SER A 153 9.89 8.29 5.31
N ARG A 154 8.84 7.71 5.90
CA ARG A 154 8.15 8.29 7.06
C ARG A 154 8.99 8.25 8.32
N LEU A 155 9.71 7.16 8.57
CA LEU A 155 10.64 7.07 9.71
C LEU A 155 11.75 8.11 9.59
N SER A 156 12.29 8.30 8.37
CA SER A 156 13.26 9.35 8.10
C SER A 156 12.68 10.75 8.32
N PHE A 157 11.43 10.99 7.93
CA PHE A 157 10.76 12.26 8.22
C PHE A 157 10.52 12.41 9.72
N ALA A 158 10.09 11.37 10.43
CA ALA A 158 9.84 11.40 11.87
C ALA A 158 11.10 11.72 12.69
N ALA A 159 12.28 11.35 12.19
CA ALA A 159 13.57 11.64 12.80
C ALA A 159 13.99 13.12 12.73
N THR A 160 13.24 13.96 12.01
CA THR A 160 13.44 15.42 11.95
C THR A 160 13.02 16.12 13.24
N GLU A 161 13.46 17.37 13.46
CA GLU A 161 13.24 18.13 14.72
C GLU A 161 11.75 18.24 15.14
N SER A 162 10.82 18.18 14.19
CA SER A 162 9.38 18.21 14.47
C SER A 162 8.56 17.19 13.66
N GLY A 163 9.24 16.26 12.99
CA GLY A 163 8.57 15.38 12.03
C GLY A 163 7.62 14.40 12.70
N LYS A 164 8.00 13.87 13.87
CA LYS A 164 7.19 12.95 14.64
C LYS A 164 5.89 13.61 15.10
N GLU A 165 5.97 14.82 15.67
CA GLU A 165 4.81 15.58 16.13
C GLU A 165 3.88 15.91 14.97
N ILE A 166 4.43 16.36 13.82
CA ILE A 166 3.65 16.60 12.60
C ILE A 166 2.91 15.33 12.15
N LEU A 167 3.61 14.19 12.09
CA LEU A 167 3.03 12.92 11.65
C LEU A 167 1.96 12.40 12.60
N GLN A 168 2.16 12.57 13.91
CA GLN A 168 1.16 12.21 14.92
C GLN A 168 -0.08 13.10 14.78
N ASP A 169 0.11 14.42 14.74
CA ASP A 169 -0.98 15.40 14.65
C ASP A 169 -1.85 15.16 13.41
N LEU A 170 -1.25 14.81 12.27
CA LEU A 170 -1.97 14.48 11.04
C LEU A 170 -2.95 13.31 11.21
N VAL A 171 -2.53 12.22 11.85
CA VAL A 171 -3.39 11.04 12.05
C VAL A 171 -4.42 11.28 13.14
N VAL A 172 -3.99 11.83 14.28
CA VAL A 172 -4.87 12.08 15.43
C VAL A 172 -5.97 13.08 15.07
N SER A 173 -5.63 14.17 14.37
CA SER A 173 -6.60 15.15 13.91
C SER A 173 -7.59 14.53 12.93
N ARG A 174 -7.11 13.70 12.01
CA ARG A 174 -7.99 13.04 11.02
C ARG A 174 -8.95 12.04 11.66
N ILE A 175 -8.51 11.27 12.66
CA ILE A 175 -9.40 10.39 13.43
C ILE A 175 -10.43 11.22 14.21
N ALA A 176 -10.03 12.33 14.84
CA ALA A 176 -10.95 13.21 15.58
C ALA A 176 -12.00 13.86 14.65
N GLU A 177 -11.58 14.34 13.48
CA GLU A 177 -12.45 14.88 12.45
C GLU A 177 -13.42 13.80 11.93
N LEU A 178 -12.94 12.57 11.70
CA LEU A 178 -13.77 11.44 11.30
C LEU A 178 -14.85 11.13 12.35
N ILE A 179 -14.48 11.10 13.64
CA ILE A 179 -15.44 10.91 14.74
C ILE A 179 -16.51 12.01 14.72
N THR A 180 -16.08 13.26 14.55
CA THR A 180 -16.99 14.41 14.49
C THR A 180 -17.96 14.30 13.32
N GLU A 181 -17.47 13.97 12.12
CA GLU A 181 -18.28 13.78 10.93
C GLU A 181 -19.30 12.64 11.09
N LEU A 182 -18.89 11.50 11.66
CA LEU A 182 -19.76 10.34 11.87
C LEU A 182 -20.82 10.56 12.98
N THR A 183 -20.56 11.48 13.90
CA THR A 183 -21.45 11.80 15.03
C THR A 183 -22.24 13.10 14.85
N GLN A 184 -21.99 13.89 13.80
CA GLN A 184 -22.72 15.15 13.57
C GLN A 184 -24.23 14.95 13.39
N ASP A 185 -24.63 13.90 12.67
CA ASP A 185 -26.04 13.59 12.36
C ASP A 185 -26.63 12.46 13.22
N SER A 186 -25.81 11.79 14.03
CA SER A 186 -26.23 10.71 14.93
C SER A 186 -26.18 11.19 16.39
N PHE A 187 -27.22 10.92 17.19
CA PHE A 187 -27.24 11.29 18.62
C PHE A 187 -26.30 10.41 19.50
N GLY A 188 -25.33 9.74 18.90
CA GLY A 188 -24.40 8.84 19.58
C GLY A 188 -23.02 9.45 19.79
N THR A 189 -22.25 8.85 20.69
CA THR A 189 -20.86 9.21 20.99
C THR A 189 -19.97 8.00 20.80
N VAL A 190 -18.80 8.19 20.20
CA VAL A 190 -17.78 7.14 20.13
C VAL A 190 -17.14 6.99 21.51
N GLU A 191 -17.36 5.85 22.16
CA GLU A 191 -16.87 5.58 23.52
C GLU A 191 -15.51 4.89 23.54
N SER A 192 -15.15 4.19 22.47
CA SER A 192 -13.87 3.49 22.36
C SER A 192 -13.44 3.30 20.91
N ILE A 193 -12.13 3.15 20.72
CA ILE A 193 -11.50 2.90 19.42
C ILE A 193 -10.71 1.59 19.50
N ALA A 194 -10.62 0.84 18.42
CA ALA A 194 -9.57 -0.16 18.20
C ALA A 194 -8.74 0.23 16.98
N VAL A 195 -7.43 0.18 17.10
CA VAL A 195 -6.51 0.47 16.01
C VAL A 195 -5.65 -0.75 15.71
N ALA A 196 -5.72 -1.23 14.48
CA ALA A 196 -4.83 -2.23 13.89
C ALA A 196 -3.93 -1.52 12.86
N ALA A 197 -2.63 -1.73 12.94
CA ALA A 197 -1.65 -1.02 12.13
C ALA A 197 -0.29 -1.72 12.17
N ASN A 198 0.54 -1.51 11.15
CA ASN A 198 1.94 -1.92 11.19
C ASN A 198 2.70 -1.13 12.28
N PRO A 199 3.86 -1.63 12.76
CA PRO A 199 4.56 -1.02 13.89
C PRO A 199 4.93 0.45 13.67
N ALA A 200 5.33 0.83 12.45
CA ALA A 200 5.67 2.23 12.18
C ALA A 200 4.44 3.14 12.34
N MET A 201 3.30 2.74 11.81
CA MET A 201 2.05 3.50 11.94
C MET A 201 1.57 3.56 13.39
N THR A 202 1.68 2.46 14.15
CA THR A 202 1.40 2.43 15.59
C THR A 202 2.26 3.43 16.37
N TYR A 203 3.57 3.43 16.13
CA TYR A 203 4.49 4.32 16.84
C TYR A 203 4.22 5.79 16.54
N LEU A 204 3.95 6.12 15.28
CA LEU A 204 3.63 7.48 14.87
C LEU A 204 2.30 7.96 15.46
N LEU A 205 1.27 7.11 15.48
CA LEU A 205 -0.02 7.41 16.13
C LEU A 205 0.17 7.72 17.64
N LEU A 206 1.00 6.93 18.31
CA LEU A 206 1.26 7.05 19.75
C LEU A 206 2.31 8.13 20.09
N GLY A 207 3.00 8.71 19.10
CA GLY A 207 4.06 9.70 19.32
C GLY A 207 5.33 9.10 19.97
N LEU A 208 5.53 7.80 19.82
CA LEU A 208 6.66 7.06 20.38
C LEU A 208 7.95 7.30 19.59
N ASP A 209 9.09 7.02 20.22
CA ASP A 209 10.38 7.06 19.53
C ASP A 209 10.50 5.91 18.51
N THR A 210 10.71 6.27 17.25
CA THR A 210 10.78 5.35 16.11
C THR A 210 12.19 4.90 15.78
N SER A 211 13.22 5.34 16.52
CA SER A 211 14.63 5.00 16.27
C SER A 211 14.89 3.49 16.16
N CYS A 212 14.18 2.70 16.97
CA CYS A 212 14.21 1.24 16.99
C CYS A 212 13.72 0.54 15.70
N LEU A 213 12.95 1.24 14.88
CA LEU A 213 12.45 0.78 13.59
C LEU A 213 13.27 1.34 12.42
N ALA A 214 14.11 2.35 12.66
CA ALA A 214 14.88 3.02 11.61
C ALA A 214 16.24 2.35 11.33
N THR A 215 16.79 1.63 12.32
CA THR A 215 18.14 1.04 12.21
C THR A 215 18.18 -0.38 12.75
N ALA A 216 18.93 -1.26 12.06
CA ALA A 216 19.18 -2.61 12.52
C ALA A 216 20.14 -2.62 13.74
N PRO A 217 19.98 -3.55 14.70
CA PRO A 217 18.94 -4.58 14.75
C PRO A 217 17.57 -3.98 15.12
N TYR A 218 16.58 -4.24 14.27
CA TYR A 218 15.23 -3.71 14.47
C TYR A 218 14.57 -4.35 15.69
N ASN A 219 13.88 -3.56 16.50
CA ASN A 219 13.19 -4.08 17.68
C ASN A 219 11.89 -3.33 17.98
N LEU A 220 11.08 -3.93 18.85
CA LEU A 220 9.85 -3.33 19.38
C LEU A 220 10.04 -2.97 20.86
N THR A 221 10.08 -1.68 21.15
CA THR A 221 10.02 -1.11 22.51
C THR A 221 8.60 -1.04 23.08
N TYR A 222 7.58 -1.11 22.22
CA TYR A 222 6.16 -1.16 22.55
C TYR A 222 5.54 -2.38 21.88
N LYS A 223 4.69 -3.12 22.62
CA LYS A 223 4.16 -4.42 22.17
C LYS A 223 2.69 -4.38 21.71
N GLY A 224 1.99 -3.26 21.88
CA GLY A 224 0.53 -3.23 21.72
C GLY A 224 -0.18 -4.08 22.78
N GLY A 225 -1.45 -4.42 22.53
CA GLY A 225 -2.28 -5.16 23.48
C GLY A 225 -2.70 -4.33 24.70
N SER A 226 -2.76 -3.01 24.56
CA SER A 226 -3.10 -2.09 25.65
C SER A 226 -4.09 -1.03 25.19
N ILE A 227 -4.81 -0.47 26.15
CA ILE A 227 -5.67 0.69 25.95
C ILE A 227 -4.85 1.93 26.23
N GLU A 228 -4.70 2.78 25.23
CA GLU A 228 -3.94 4.03 25.29
C GLU A 228 -4.86 5.24 25.28
N LYS A 229 -4.38 6.34 25.88
CA LYS A 229 -5.02 7.65 25.79
C LYS A 229 -4.23 8.53 24.83
N ILE A 230 -4.84 8.93 23.71
CA ILE A 230 -4.19 9.67 22.62
C ILE A 230 -4.88 11.02 22.48
N GLY A 231 -4.30 12.07 23.06
CA GLY A 231 -4.91 13.39 23.09
C GLY A 231 -6.33 13.37 23.67
N ASP A 232 -7.29 13.93 22.93
CA ASP A 232 -8.71 13.97 23.26
C ASP A 232 -9.53 12.85 22.59
N LEU A 233 -8.87 11.90 21.92
CA LEU A 233 -9.58 10.74 21.36
C LEU A 233 -10.15 9.86 22.50
N PRO A 234 -11.28 9.18 22.24
CA PRO A 234 -11.75 8.10 23.11
C PRO A 234 -10.66 7.04 23.38
N PRO A 235 -10.73 6.30 24.50
CA PRO A 235 -9.77 5.24 24.81
C PRO A 235 -9.55 4.29 23.62
N ALA A 236 -8.30 4.14 23.21
CA ALA A 236 -7.93 3.42 22.01
C ALA A 236 -7.21 2.12 22.38
N TYR A 237 -7.83 0.97 22.10
CA TYR A 237 -7.14 -0.31 22.16
C TYR A 237 -6.21 -0.45 20.94
N ILE A 238 -4.93 -0.66 21.19
CA ILE A 238 -3.92 -0.85 20.15
C ILE A 238 -3.67 -2.33 19.99
N ALA A 239 -3.87 -2.86 18.77
CA ALA A 239 -3.66 -4.26 18.49
C ALA A 239 -2.20 -4.69 18.78
N PRO A 240 -1.97 -5.92 19.30
CA PRO A 240 -0.62 -6.40 19.63
C PRO A 240 0.27 -6.50 18.39
N LEU A 241 1.55 -6.18 18.55
CA LEU A 241 2.56 -6.24 17.50
C LEU A 241 3.33 -7.57 17.61
N ALA A 242 3.41 -8.33 16.52
CA ALA A 242 4.02 -9.67 16.55
C ALA A 242 5.56 -9.62 16.42
N ALA A 243 6.07 -8.78 15.53
CA ALA A 243 7.51 -8.66 15.27
C ALA A 243 7.85 -7.27 14.72
N PRO A 244 9.14 -6.89 14.64
CA PRO A 244 9.53 -5.71 13.86
C PRO A 244 8.94 -5.81 12.45
N PHE A 245 8.24 -4.77 12.01
CA PHE A 245 7.50 -4.70 10.74
C PHE A 245 6.39 -5.74 10.52
N VAL A 246 5.98 -6.51 11.54
CA VAL A 246 4.75 -7.32 11.52
C VAL A 246 3.86 -6.87 12.67
N GLY A 247 2.82 -6.11 12.32
CA GLY A 247 2.10 -5.31 13.30
C GLY A 247 0.78 -5.87 13.79
N GLY A 248 0.01 -4.94 14.34
CA GLY A 248 -1.34 -5.17 14.83
C GLY A 248 -2.35 -5.37 13.72
N ASP A 249 -2.06 -4.88 12.52
CA ASP A 249 -2.79 -5.18 11.28
C ASP A 249 -2.80 -6.68 10.96
N LEU A 250 -1.61 -7.30 10.89
CA LEU A 250 -1.54 -8.73 10.59
C LEU A 250 -2.00 -9.59 11.78
N THR A 251 -1.75 -9.15 13.01
CA THR A 251 -2.25 -9.82 14.23
C THR A 251 -3.78 -9.77 14.31
N ALA A 252 -4.39 -8.62 14.01
CA ALA A 252 -5.84 -8.49 13.89
C ALA A 252 -6.36 -9.39 12.76
N GLY A 253 -5.66 -9.43 11.63
CA GLY A 253 -5.98 -10.31 10.53
C GLY A 253 -5.99 -11.79 10.93
N LEU A 254 -5.00 -12.21 11.72
CA LEU A 254 -4.92 -13.57 12.25
C LEU A 254 -6.11 -13.88 13.17
N VAL A 255 -6.52 -12.96 14.04
CA VAL A 255 -7.73 -13.12 14.88
C VAL A 255 -8.97 -13.34 14.01
N ALA A 256 -9.14 -12.57 12.94
CA ALA A 256 -10.26 -12.73 12.01
C ALA A 256 -10.25 -14.09 11.30
N VAL A 257 -9.07 -14.57 10.89
CA VAL A 257 -8.90 -15.90 10.28
C VAL A 257 -9.19 -17.01 11.29
N LEU A 258 -8.63 -16.94 12.51
CA LEU A 258 -8.83 -17.94 13.55
C LEU A 258 -10.29 -18.08 13.98
N LYS A 259 -11.07 -16.99 13.92
CA LYS A 259 -12.52 -17.04 14.21
C LYS A 259 -13.30 -17.91 13.21
N LYS A 260 -12.71 -18.24 12.05
CA LYS A 260 -13.27 -19.19 11.07
C LYS A 260 -12.90 -20.65 11.35
N ASP A 261 -12.13 -20.94 12.41
CA ASP A 261 -11.65 -22.28 12.78
C ASP A 261 -10.87 -22.98 11.64
N PRO A 262 -9.75 -22.40 11.16
CA PRO A 262 -8.97 -22.93 10.05
C PRO A 262 -8.19 -24.20 10.42
N GLU A 263 -7.93 -25.05 9.43
CA GLU A 263 -7.03 -26.19 9.60
C GLU A 263 -5.56 -25.77 9.56
N TYR A 264 -4.74 -26.36 10.45
CA TYR A 264 -3.29 -26.13 10.51
C TYR A 264 -2.50 -27.18 9.71
N PRO A 265 -1.29 -26.83 9.20
CA PRO A 265 -0.70 -25.49 9.20
C PRO A 265 -1.28 -24.60 8.09
N PHE A 266 -1.37 -23.30 8.32
CA PHE A 266 -1.78 -22.32 7.30
C PHE A 266 -0.89 -21.08 7.38
N ILE A 267 -0.88 -20.29 6.31
CA ILE A 267 -0.17 -19.01 6.29
C ILE A 267 -1.14 -17.88 5.95
N LEU A 268 -1.05 -16.78 6.69
CA LEU A 268 -1.66 -15.51 6.34
C LEU A 268 -0.57 -14.60 5.77
N ALA A 269 -0.75 -14.14 4.54
CA ALA A 269 0.16 -13.22 3.88
C ALA A 269 -0.59 -11.96 3.44
N ASP A 270 -0.16 -10.79 3.90
CA ASP A 270 -0.64 -9.50 3.41
C ASP A 270 0.29 -9.01 2.30
N MET A 271 -0.27 -8.78 1.12
CA MET A 271 0.43 -8.27 -0.06
C MET A 271 0.15 -6.78 -0.26
N GLY A 272 0.66 -5.97 0.67
CA GLY A 272 0.68 -4.51 0.55
C GLY A 272 1.99 -3.99 -0.03
N THR A 273 2.34 -2.76 0.32
CA THR A 273 3.64 -2.16 0.00
C THR A 273 4.81 -2.97 0.57
N ASN A 274 4.58 -3.57 1.75
CA ASN A 274 5.38 -4.64 2.30
C ASN A 274 4.61 -5.96 2.22
N GLY A 275 5.35 -7.05 2.11
CA GLY A 275 4.84 -8.41 2.23
C GLY A 275 5.00 -8.85 3.67
N GLU A 276 3.90 -9.10 4.36
CA GLU A 276 3.91 -9.50 5.77
C GLU A 276 3.28 -10.88 5.91
N PHE A 277 3.88 -11.74 6.71
CA PHE A 277 3.51 -13.15 6.78
C PHE A 277 3.42 -13.61 8.23
N ILE A 278 2.35 -14.33 8.57
CA ILE A 278 2.28 -15.17 9.76
C ILE A 278 2.00 -16.61 9.33
N LEU A 279 2.95 -17.50 9.62
CA LEU A 279 2.77 -18.94 9.49
C LEU A 279 2.26 -19.51 10.81
N ALA A 280 1.06 -20.06 10.79
CA ALA A 280 0.42 -20.71 11.92
C ALA A 280 0.64 -22.23 11.81
N LEU A 281 1.48 -22.78 12.67
CA LEU A 281 1.80 -24.22 12.70
C LEU A 281 0.83 -25.00 13.60
N SER A 282 0.41 -24.37 14.70
CA SER A 282 -0.57 -24.88 15.65
C SER A 282 -1.18 -23.71 16.43
N PRO A 283 -2.20 -23.92 17.29
CA PRO A 283 -2.77 -22.86 18.12
C PRO A 283 -1.77 -22.13 19.04
N ASP A 284 -0.60 -22.72 19.29
CA ASP A 284 0.42 -22.17 20.20
C ASP A 284 1.78 -21.96 19.53
N ASN A 285 1.87 -22.06 18.19
CA ASN A 285 3.15 -21.93 17.48
C ASN A 285 2.98 -21.16 16.17
N TYR A 286 3.58 -19.97 16.14
CA TYR A 286 3.52 -19.03 15.03
C TYR A 286 4.92 -18.53 14.67
N LEU A 287 5.17 -18.37 13.37
CA LEU A 287 6.32 -17.63 12.87
C LEU A 287 5.81 -16.38 12.16
N ALA A 288 6.55 -15.27 12.27
CA ALA A 288 6.24 -14.03 11.57
C ALA A 288 7.45 -13.53 10.78
N THR A 289 7.22 -13.01 9.58
CA THR A 289 8.26 -12.33 8.81
C THR A 289 7.67 -11.19 7.97
N SER A 290 8.51 -10.25 7.58
CA SER A 290 8.18 -9.18 6.64
C SER A 290 9.25 -9.03 5.57
N VAL A 291 8.89 -8.54 4.39
CA VAL A 291 9.82 -8.21 3.31
C VAL A 291 9.34 -6.97 2.57
N ALA A 292 10.26 -6.14 2.12
CA ALA A 292 9.93 -5.06 1.19
C ALA A 292 9.62 -5.64 -0.19
N LEU A 293 8.37 -5.53 -0.65
CA LEU A 293 7.96 -5.99 -1.98
C LEU A 293 8.25 -4.94 -3.06
N GLY A 294 8.19 -3.66 -2.69
CA GLY A 294 8.29 -2.54 -3.62
C GLY A 294 6.92 -2.13 -4.18
N PRO A 295 6.79 -0.89 -4.69
CA PRO A 295 5.49 -0.27 -4.87
C PRO A 295 4.88 -0.54 -6.27
N ALA A 296 5.54 -1.36 -7.10
CA ALA A 296 5.07 -1.75 -8.43
C ALA A 296 3.68 -2.39 -8.41
N LEU A 297 3.37 -3.12 -7.34
CA LEU A 297 2.07 -3.70 -7.06
C LEU A 297 0.93 -2.68 -6.97
N GLU A 298 1.23 -1.48 -6.49
CA GLU A 298 0.28 -0.35 -6.39
C GLU A 298 0.24 0.48 -7.70
N GLY A 299 0.98 0.06 -8.72
CA GLY A 299 1.15 0.80 -9.97
C GLY A 299 2.19 1.92 -9.88
N VAL A 300 2.97 2.01 -8.80
CA VAL A 300 3.98 3.07 -8.64
C VAL A 300 5.30 2.63 -9.27
N GLY A 301 5.94 3.54 -10.02
CA GLY A 301 7.23 3.28 -10.68
C GLY A 301 7.12 2.59 -12.04
N LEU A 302 5.91 2.20 -12.46
CA LEU A 302 5.65 1.61 -13.77
C LEU A 302 5.18 2.69 -14.76
N HIS A 303 5.51 2.53 -16.04
CA HIS A 303 5.24 3.55 -17.07
C HIS A 303 3.75 3.91 -17.20
N TYR A 304 2.89 2.91 -17.17
CA TYR A 304 1.43 3.07 -17.18
C TYR A 304 0.78 2.58 -15.89
N GLY A 305 1.53 2.48 -14.79
CA GLY A 305 1.02 1.97 -13.53
C GLY A 305 0.00 2.92 -12.88
N ALA A 306 -1.12 2.34 -12.42
CA ALA A 306 -2.17 3.09 -11.74
C ALA A 306 -2.98 2.22 -10.79
N THR A 307 -3.49 2.79 -9.70
CA THR A 307 -4.47 2.12 -8.83
C THR A 307 -5.76 1.84 -9.61
N ALA A 308 -6.44 0.73 -9.30
CA ALA A 308 -7.69 0.36 -9.95
C ALA A 308 -8.76 1.47 -9.79
N ALA A 309 -9.17 2.05 -10.92
CA ALA A 309 -10.18 3.10 -11.01
C ALA A 309 -10.79 3.10 -12.41
N LYS A 310 -11.83 3.91 -12.64
CA LYS A 310 -12.40 4.12 -13.98
C LYS A 310 -11.31 4.49 -14.99
N GLY A 311 -11.28 3.80 -16.13
CA GLY A 311 -10.25 3.98 -17.17
C GLY A 311 -9.02 3.08 -17.00
N ILE A 312 -8.88 2.38 -15.87
CA ILE A 312 -7.70 1.54 -15.61
C ILE A 312 -7.95 0.09 -16.01
N ALA A 313 -6.99 -0.50 -16.73
CA ALA A 313 -6.98 -1.92 -17.07
C ALA A 313 -6.63 -2.77 -15.82
N THR A 314 -7.52 -3.68 -15.46
CA THR A 314 -7.38 -4.56 -14.28
C THR A 314 -7.05 -6.00 -14.61
N SER A 315 -7.18 -6.40 -15.87
CA SER A 315 -6.70 -7.68 -16.37
C SER A 315 -6.48 -7.62 -17.86
N TYR A 316 -5.72 -8.58 -18.39
CA TYR A 316 -5.55 -8.79 -19.82
C TYR A 316 -5.93 -10.22 -20.19
N LYS A 317 -6.58 -10.36 -21.34
CA LYS A 317 -6.88 -11.66 -21.94
C LYS A 317 -6.17 -11.80 -23.27
N LEU A 318 -5.56 -12.96 -23.46
CA LEU A 318 -5.02 -13.33 -24.75
C LEU A 318 -6.14 -13.89 -25.63
N THR A 319 -6.36 -13.29 -26.79
CA THR A 319 -7.38 -13.69 -27.77
C THR A 319 -6.73 -13.99 -29.13
N PRO A 320 -7.43 -14.64 -30.07
CA PRO A 320 -6.89 -14.87 -31.42
C PRO A 320 -6.49 -13.59 -32.17
N THR A 321 -7.04 -12.42 -31.79
CA THR A 321 -6.73 -11.13 -32.40
C THR A 321 -5.61 -10.37 -31.68
N GLY A 322 -5.19 -10.79 -30.48
CA GLY A 322 -4.17 -10.12 -29.69
C GLY A 322 -4.52 -10.06 -28.19
N LEU A 323 -3.78 -9.21 -27.48
CA LEU A 323 -4.05 -8.87 -26.08
C LEU A 323 -5.24 -7.91 -26.03
N VAL A 324 -6.20 -8.20 -25.14
CA VAL A 324 -7.39 -7.36 -24.90
C VAL A 324 -7.46 -7.02 -23.41
N PRO A 325 -7.46 -5.72 -23.04
CA PRO A 325 -7.63 -5.31 -21.64
C PRO A 325 -9.08 -5.45 -21.19
N SER A 326 -9.28 -5.73 -19.90
CA SER A 326 -10.54 -5.46 -19.21
C SER A 326 -10.38 -4.16 -18.45
N VAL A 327 -11.18 -3.16 -18.80
CA VAL A 327 -11.06 -1.78 -18.28
C VAL A 327 -12.26 -1.49 -17.38
N LEU A 328 -12.00 -0.91 -16.20
CA LEU A 328 -13.08 -0.52 -15.29
C LEU A 328 -13.85 0.69 -15.85
N ASP A 329 -15.17 0.56 -15.95
CA ASP A 329 -16.13 1.61 -16.31
C ASP A 329 -15.78 2.47 -17.53
N ALA A 330 -15.03 1.91 -18.47
CA ALA A 330 -14.55 2.58 -19.67
C ALA A 330 -14.32 1.58 -20.82
N THR A 331 -14.20 2.10 -22.04
CA THR A 331 -13.91 1.31 -23.24
C THR A 331 -12.44 1.34 -23.65
N TYR A 332 -11.66 2.28 -23.12
CA TYR A 332 -10.25 2.48 -23.43
C TYR A 332 -9.48 2.63 -22.12
N ALA A 333 -8.27 2.08 -22.09
CA ALA A 333 -7.39 2.18 -20.94
C ALA A 333 -6.52 3.44 -21.01
N ASP A 334 -6.37 4.15 -19.88
CA ASP A 334 -5.38 5.22 -19.69
C ASP A 334 -4.30 4.85 -18.65
N GLY A 335 -4.37 3.62 -18.12
CA GLY A 335 -3.37 3.01 -17.26
C GLY A 335 -3.65 1.53 -17.01
N ILE A 336 -2.74 0.89 -16.27
CA ILE A 336 -2.76 -0.53 -15.93
C ILE A 336 -2.50 -0.69 -14.44
N SER A 337 -3.35 -1.45 -13.76
CA SER A 337 -3.18 -1.77 -12.34
C SER A 337 -2.21 -2.92 -12.10
N GLY A 338 -1.78 -3.10 -10.84
CA GLY A 338 -0.87 -4.20 -10.48
C GLY A 338 -1.39 -5.57 -10.90
N THR A 339 -2.68 -5.84 -10.69
CA THR A 339 -3.35 -7.07 -11.18
C THR A 339 -3.43 -7.12 -12.70
N GLY A 340 -3.57 -5.98 -13.36
CA GLY A 340 -3.50 -5.85 -14.82
C GLY A 340 -2.15 -6.28 -15.37
N TYR A 341 -1.05 -5.83 -14.77
CA TYR A 341 0.30 -6.26 -15.15
C TYR A 341 0.55 -7.74 -14.86
N LEU A 342 0.11 -8.26 -13.71
CA LEU A 342 0.19 -9.70 -13.40
C LEU A 342 -0.49 -10.53 -14.50
N ALA A 343 -1.75 -10.20 -14.84
CA ALA A 343 -2.49 -10.87 -15.89
C ALA A 343 -1.83 -10.74 -17.28
N LEU A 344 -1.30 -9.56 -17.60
CA LEU A 344 -0.60 -9.29 -18.85
C LEU A 344 0.68 -10.12 -19.00
N ILE A 345 1.55 -10.09 -17.99
CA ILE A 345 2.79 -10.85 -17.98
C ILE A 345 2.46 -12.34 -18.02
N HIS A 346 1.49 -12.82 -17.24
CA HIS A 346 1.08 -14.22 -17.27
C HIS A 346 0.55 -14.63 -18.64
N ALA A 347 -0.27 -13.81 -19.29
CA ALA A 347 -0.78 -14.07 -20.64
C ALA A 347 0.36 -14.22 -21.66
N LEU A 348 1.39 -13.37 -21.58
CA LEU A 348 2.57 -13.44 -22.44
C LEU A 348 3.46 -14.65 -22.13
N ARG A 349 3.57 -15.03 -20.85
CA ARG A 349 4.27 -16.25 -20.40
C ARG A 349 3.63 -17.52 -20.94
N LYS A 350 2.29 -17.59 -21.01
CA LYS A 350 1.55 -18.75 -21.56
C LYS A 350 1.91 -19.09 -23.00
N ILE A 351 2.35 -18.11 -23.80
CA ILE A 351 2.79 -18.30 -25.18
C ILE A 351 4.31 -18.24 -25.36
N ASN A 352 5.06 -18.30 -24.26
CA ASN A 352 6.52 -18.18 -24.24
C ASN A 352 7.05 -16.90 -24.91
N PHE A 353 6.27 -15.82 -24.89
CA PHE A 353 6.73 -14.50 -25.40
C PHE A 353 7.58 -13.75 -24.37
N ILE A 354 7.47 -14.13 -23.09
CA ILE A 354 8.38 -13.71 -22.02
C ILE A 354 9.07 -14.98 -21.47
N SER A 355 10.37 -14.90 -21.23
CA SER A 355 11.17 -15.99 -20.64
C SER A 355 10.91 -16.14 -19.13
N ASN A 356 11.45 -17.19 -18.51
CA ASN A 356 11.39 -17.30 -17.05
C ASN A 356 12.13 -16.15 -16.37
N ASP A 357 13.10 -15.54 -17.05
CA ASP A 357 13.93 -14.45 -16.52
C ASP A 357 13.37 -13.06 -16.87
N GLY A 358 12.14 -12.98 -17.38
CA GLY A 358 11.46 -11.72 -17.69
C GLY A 358 11.89 -11.06 -19.00
N LEU A 359 12.61 -11.76 -19.88
CA LEU A 359 13.06 -11.21 -21.16
C LEU A 359 12.06 -11.50 -22.27
N PHE A 360 11.85 -10.56 -23.19
CA PHE A 360 11.06 -10.81 -24.40
C PHE A 360 11.74 -11.84 -25.30
N ILE A 361 10.95 -12.78 -25.84
CA ILE A 361 11.40 -13.82 -26.77
C ILE A 361 10.73 -13.55 -28.13
N ASP A 362 11.46 -12.96 -29.06
CA ASP A 362 10.97 -12.60 -30.40
C ASP A 362 11.16 -13.75 -31.43
N LYS A 363 12.29 -14.45 -31.38
CA LYS A 363 12.73 -15.39 -32.44
C LYS A 363 12.21 -16.82 -32.34
N GLN A 364 11.56 -17.20 -31.24
CA GLN A 364 11.16 -18.59 -30.97
C GLN A 364 9.65 -18.79 -30.89
N THR A 365 8.86 -17.74 -31.15
CA THR A 365 7.40 -17.80 -30.99
C THR A 365 6.70 -18.08 -32.32
N GLN A 366 5.59 -18.81 -32.28
CA GLN A 366 4.77 -19.13 -33.46
C GLN A 366 3.35 -18.56 -33.31
N GLY A 367 2.70 -18.28 -34.44
CA GLY A 367 1.30 -17.85 -34.47
C GLY A 367 1.10 -16.47 -33.84
N LEU A 368 0.43 -16.42 -32.70
CA LEU A 368 0.14 -15.14 -32.04
C LEU A 368 1.40 -14.42 -31.52
N GLY A 369 2.43 -15.17 -31.12
CA GLY A 369 3.68 -14.59 -30.66
C GLY A 369 4.44 -13.87 -31.78
N GLU A 370 4.42 -14.38 -33.00
CA GLU A 370 5.02 -13.73 -34.18
C GLU A 370 4.34 -12.38 -34.46
N ARG A 371 3.00 -12.32 -34.38
CA ARG A 371 2.23 -11.07 -34.52
C ARG A 371 2.51 -10.06 -33.40
N LEU A 372 2.86 -10.53 -32.21
CA LEU A 372 3.29 -9.66 -31.10
C LEU A 372 4.74 -9.20 -31.29
N ALA A 373 5.61 -10.02 -31.87
CA ALA A 373 6.99 -9.66 -32.17
C ALA A 373 7.06 -8.49 -33.18
N GLU A 374 6.14 -8.42 -34.14
CA GLU A 374 6.00 -7.27 -35.06
C GLU A 374 5.67 -5.95 -34.33
N ARG A 375 5.16 -6.03 -33.10
CA ARG A 375 4.81 -4.89 -32.25
C ARG A 375 5.88 -4.59 -31.19
N LEU A 376 7.00 -5.32 -31.23
CA LEU A 376 8.12 -5.10 -30.33
C LEU A 376 9.00 -3.99 -30.90
N GLU A 377 9.22 -2.95 -30.11
CA GLU A 377 10.04 -1.80 -30.45
C GLU A 377 11.23 -1.69 -29.50
N ILE A 378 12.35 -1.17 -29.99
CA ILE A 378 13.49 -0.82 -29.13
C ILE A 378 13.53 0.70 -29.03
N ARG A 379 13.38 1.23 -27.81
CA ARG A 379 13.48 2.66 -27.51
C ARG A 379 14.59 2.84 -26.48
N HIS A 380 15.60 3.67 -26.80
CA HIS A 380 16.77 3.90 -25.95
C HIS A 380 17.49 2.62 -25.48
N GLY A 381 17.50 1.56 -26.29
CA GLY A 381 18.12 0.28 -25.95
C GLY A 381 17.26 -0.67 -25.12
N ILE A 382 16.04 -0.26 -24.74
CA ILE A 382 15.09 -1.05 -23.97
C ILE A 382 13.97 -1.57 -24.89
N GLN A 383 13.58 -2.82 -24.71
CA GLN A 383 12.48 -3.43 -25.47
C GLN A 383 11.12 -3.01 -24.90
N HIS A 384 10.18 -2.72 -25.80
CA HIS A 384 8.83 -2.27 -25.51
C HIS A 384 7.84 -3.04 -26.38
N LEU A 385 6.84 -3.68 -25.79
CA LEU A 385 5.74 -4.29 -26.52
C LEU A 385 4.59 -3.29 -26.63
N ALA A 386 4.20 -2.91 -27.85
CA ALA A 386 3.03 -2.05 -28.03
C ALA A 386 1.74 -2.76 -27.63
N LEU A 387 0.94 -2.09 -26.79
CA LEU A 387 -0.36 -2.52 -26.29
C LEU A 387 -1.48 -1.72 -26.98
N PRO A 388 -2.75 -2.13 -26.83
CA PRO A 388 -3.89 -1.29 -27.17
C PRO A 388 -3.82 0.10 -26.51
N ASP A 389 -4.62 1.03 -27.03
CA ASP A 389 -4.82 2.37 -26.45
C ASP A 389 -3.54 3.23 -26.38
N ASN A 390 -2.59 2.97 -27.29
CA ASN A 390 -1.29 3.65 -27.38
C ASN A 390 -0.41 3.50 -26.13
N MET A 391 -0.63 2.43 -25.35
CA MET A 391 0.24 2.06 -24.23
C MET A 391 1.33 1.09 -24.67
N PHE A 392 2.28 0.80 -23.78
CA PHE A 392 3.27 -0.24 -23.99
C PHE A 392 3.61 -0.95 -22.68
N LEU A 393 4.17 -2.16 -22.79
CA LEU A 393 4.85 -2.86 -21.71
C LEU A 393 6.36 -2.80 -21.96
N SER A 394 7.12 -2.16 -21.07
CA SER A 394 8.59 -2.12 -21.17
C SER A 394 9.23 -3.31 -20.46
N ALA A 395 10.47 -3.63 -20.84
CA ALA A 395 11.27 -4.63 -20.11
C ALA A 395 11.56 -4.22 -18.66
N GLU A 396 11.66 -2.90 -18.38
CA GLU A 396 11.84 -2.37 -17.03
C GLU A 396 10.61 -2.62 -16.17
N ASP A 397 9.40 -2.41 -16.71
CA ASP A 397 8.15 -2.72 -15.98
C ASP A 397 8.09 -4.21 -15.61
N ILE A 398 8.55 -5.12 -16.49
CA ILE A 398 8.61 -6.55 -16.20
C ILE A 398 9.63 -6.84 -15.08
N GLU A 399 10.77 -6.17 -15.09
CA GLU A 399 11.81 -6.31 -14.07
C GLU A 399 11.30 -5.87 -12.68
N GLU A 400 10.53 -4.80 -12.60
CA GLU A 400 9.91 -4.36 -11.34
C GLU A 400 8.95 -5.41 -10.76
N PHE A 401 8.17 -6.09 -11.61
CA PHE A 401 7.35 -7.23 -11.16
C PHE A 401 8.17 -8.44 -10.73
N LEU A 402 9.31 -8.71 -11.37
CA LEU A 402 10.21 -9.76 -10.92
C LEU A 402 10.76 -9.48 -9.53
N LYS A 403 11.09 -8.21 -9.20
CA LYS A 403 11.56 -7.81 -7.86
C LYS A 403 10.53 -8.09 -6.79
N VAL A 404 9.28 -7.71 -7.04
CA VAL A 404 8.15 -8.02 -6.16
C VAL A 404 8.02 -9.53 -5.96
N LYS A 405 7.96 -10.28 -7.07
CA LYS A 405 7.83 -11.74 -7.04
C LYS A 405 8.98 -12.37 -6.27
N ALA A 406 10.20 -11.87 -6.47
CA ALA A 406 11.39 -12.37 -5.82
C ALA A 406 11.34 -12.15 -4.31
N ALA A 407 11.00 -10.94 -3.87
CA ALA A 407 10.81 -10.59 -2.47
C ALA A 407 9.75 -11.48 -1.81
N PHE A 408 8.58 -11.60 -2.43
CA PHE A 408 7.48 -12.42 -1.90
C PHE A 408 7.89 -13.88 -1.75
N THR A 409 8.41 -14.50 -2.82
CA THR A 409 8.75 -15.92 -2.80
C THR A 409 9.95 -16.22 -1.90
N PHE A 410 10.89 -15.29 -1.76
CA PHE A 410 11.95 -15.39 -0.79
C PHE A 410 11.37 -15.46 0.63
N ALA A 411 10.56 -14.49 1.05
CA ALA A 411 9.97 -14.51 2.39
C ALA A 411 9.09 -15.75 2.64
N PHE A 412 8.26 -16.11 1.65
CA PHE A 412 7.37 -17.26 1.71
C PHE A 412 8.14 -18.59 1.84
N THR A 413 9.23 -18.78 1.10
CA THR A 413 10.02 -20.01 1.19
C THR A 413 10.84 -20.05 2.46
N ARG A 414 11.47 -18.93 2.86
CA ARG A 414 12.29 -18.87 4.08
C ARG A 414 11.50 -19.14 5.35
N ILE A 415 10.28 -18.60 5.49
CA ILE A 415 9.46 -18.88 6.68
C ILE A 415 9.06 -20.37 6.77
N LEU A 416 8.82 -21.04 5.64
CA LEU A 416 8.52 -22.47 5.59
C LEU A 416 9.77 -23.33 5.88
N GLU A 417 10.93 -22.92 5.37
CA GLU A 417 12.21 -23.56 5.65
C GLU A 417 12.57 -23.46 7.14
N THR A 418 12.35 -22.30 7.77
CA THR A 418 12.53 -22.12 9.23
C THR A 418 11.63 -23.05 10.04
N ALA A 419 10.41 -23.31 9.55
CA ALA A 419 9.47 -24.24 10.17
C ALA A 419 9.72 -25.72 9.82
N ASP A 420 10.70 -26.04 8.97
CA ASP A 420 10.97 -27.39 8.44
C ASP A 420 9.73 -28.06 7.82
N ILE A 421 8.92 -27.27 7.07
CA ILE A 421 7.77 -27.79 6.32
C ILE A 421 7.86 -27.44 4.84
N SER A 422 7.34 -28.34 4.01
CA SER A 422 7.11 -28.05 2.60
C SER A 422 5.82 -27.26 2.40
N ALA A 423 5.77 -26.43 1.35
CA ALA A 423 4.54 -25.71 1.00
C ALA A 423 3.33 -26.66 0.82
N THR A 424 3.54 -27.88 0.33
CA THR A 424 2.48 -28.87 0.15
C THR A 424 1.82 -29.36 1.45
N GLN A 425 2.42 -29.07 2.61
CA GLN A 425 1.82 -29.35 3.92
C GLN A 425 0.84 -28.27 4.37
N LEU A 426 0.90 -27.05 3.80
CA LEU A 426 -0.04 -25.98 4.10
C LEU A 426 -1.46 -26.38 3.70
N LYS A 427 -2.40 -26.29 4.63
CA LYS A 427 -3.82 -26.50 4.40
C LYS A 427 -4.40 -25.35 3.60
N ASN A 428 -4.10 -24.12 4.03
CA ASN A 428 -4.56 -22.90 3.40
C ASN A 428 -3.43 -21.85 3.29
N ILE A 429 -3.56 -20.99 2.28
CA ILE A 429 -2.80 -19.76 2.08
C ILE A 429 -3.83 -18.63 2.01
N TYR A 430 -3.96 -17.87 3.08
CA TYR A 430 -4.82 -16.69 3.13
C TYR A 430 -4.05 -15.50 2.59
N LEU A 431 -4.53 -14.91 1.49
CA LEU A 431 -3.93 -13.72 0.89
C LEU A 431 -4.79 -12.49 1.19
N ALA A 432 -4.25 -11.59 1.99
CA ALA A 432 -4.83 -10.29 2.32
C ALA A 432 -4.18 -9.16 1.47
N GLY A 433 -4.66 -7.94 1.67
CA GLY A 433 -4.19 -6.76 0.97
C GLY A 433 -4.85 -6.56 -0.40
N ALA A 434 -4.65 -5.38 -0.98
CA ALA A 434 -5.32 -4.96 -2.22
C ALA A 434 -5.07 -5.91 -3.41
N LEU A 435 -3.92 -6.60 -3.42
CA LEU A 435 -3.64 -7.63 -4.42
C LEU A 435 -4.14 -9.00 -4.02
N GLY A 436 -4.09 -9.39 -2.74
CA GLY A 436 -4.69 -10.65 -2.30
C GLY A 436 -6.16 -10.74 -2.67
N GLU A 437 -6.89 -9.62 -2.54
CA GLU A 437 -8.33 -9.52 -2.85
C GLU A 437 -8.65 -9.61 -4.35
N HIS A 438 -7.80 -9.04 -5.21
CA HIS A 438 -8.14 -8.82 -6.63
C HIS A 438 -7.27 -9.60 -7.63
N ALA A 439 -6.12 -10.12 -7.22
CA ALA A 439 -5.27 -10.91 -8.09
C ALA A 439 -5.92 -12.27 -8.38
N ALA A 440 -5.95 -12.67 -9.65
CA ALA A 440 -6.39 -14.00 -9.97
C ALA A 440 -5.35 -15.01 -9.47
N VAL A 441 -5.80 -15.99 -8.68
CA VAL A 441 -4.95 -17.06 -8.15
C VAL A 441 -4.15 -17.76 -9.26
N GLN A 442 -4.75 -17.91 -10.44
CA GLN A 442 -4.09 -18.50 -11.62
C GLN A 442 -2.89 -17.68 -12.10
N ASP A 443 -2.92 -16.35 -11.95
CA ASP A 443 -1.81 -15.48 -12.32
C ASP A 443 -0.68 -15.58 -11.30
N LEU A 444 -1.01 -15.63 -9.99
CA LEU A 444 -0.03 -15.84 -8.93
C LEU A 444 0.66 -17.20 -9.07
N GLU A 445 -0.09 -18.27 -9.34
CA GLU A 445 0.44 -19.61 -9.59
C GLU A 445 1.28 -19.65 -10.88
N GLY A 446 0.76 -19.09 -11.98
CA GLY A 446 1.42 -19.11 -13.29
C GLY A 446 2.70 -18.27 -13.37
N LEU A 447 2.83 -17.25 -12.53
CA LEU A 447 4.05 -16.44 -12.37
C LEU A 447 4.96 -16.95 -11.25
N GLY A 448 4.55 -18.01 -10.54
CA GLY A 448 5.35 -18.66 -9.52
C GLY A 448 5.47 -17.89 -8.22
N PHE A 449 4.50 -17.04 -7.86
CA PHE A 449 4.35 -16.52 -6.50
C PHE A 449 3.97 -17.64 -5.53
N ILE A 450 3.12 -18.56 -5.99
CA ILE A 450 2.63 -19.73 -5.26
C ILE A 450 3.05 -20.99 -6.02
N PRO A 451 3.33 -22.13 -5.35
CA PRO A 451 3.68 -23.37 -6.02
C PRO A 451 2.58 -23.86 -6.97
N ALA A 452 3.00 -24.50 -8.06
CA ALA A 452 2.08 -25.14 -8.99
C ALA A 452 1.24 -26.22 -8.28
N GLY A 453 -0.06 -26.25 -8.59
CA GLY A 453 -1.06 -27.13 -7.99
C GLY A 453 -1.64 -26.64 -6.66
N MET A 454 -1.13 -25.56 -6.08
CA MET A 454 -1.61 -25.05 -4.79
C MET A 454 -2.68 -23.98 -4.88
N GLY A 455 -3.07 -23.51 -6.08
CA GLY A 455 -4.09 -22.48 -6.24
C GLY A 455 -5.43 -22.80 -5.55
N SER A 456 -5.81 -24.09 -5.47
CA SER A 456 -7.03 -24.51 -4.76
C SER A 456 -7.00 -24.31 -3.24
N ARG A 457 -5.82 -24.08 -2.66
CA ARG A 457 -5.60 -23.80 -1.23
C ARG A 457 -5.45 -22.31 -0.93
N VAL A 458 -5.50 -21.47 -1.97
CA VAL A 458 -5.40 -20.03 -1.83
C VAL A 458 -6.79 -19.46 -1.59
N GLU A 459 -6.99 -18.79 -0.47
CA GLU A 459 -8.18 -18.03 -0.15
C GLU A 459 -7.82 -16.55 -0.14
N ALA A 460 -8.34 -15.80 -1.10
CA ALA A 460 -8.31 -14.34 -1.04
C ALA A 460 -9.23 -13.91 0.12
N VAL A 461 -8.64 -13.22 1.10
CA VAL A 461 -9.38 -12.64 2.21
C VAL A 461 -9.45 -11.13 2.00
N ASN A 462 -10.61 -10.53 2.32
CA ASN A 462 -10.79 -9.07 2.28
C ASN A 462 -9.91 -8.41 3.35
N ASN A 463 -10.18 -7.14 3.69
CA ASN A 463 -9.47 -6.46 4.78
C ASN A 463 -9.67 -7.16 6.15
N THR A 464 -8.81 -8.12 6.48
CA THR A 464 -8.82 -8.87 7.73
C THR A 464 -8.31 -8.06 8.90
N SER A 465 -7.45 -7.06 8.65
CA SER A 465 -7.00 -6.10 9.68
C SER A 465 -8.18 -5.37 10.31
N LEU A 466 -9.04 -4.76 9.49
CA LEU A 466 -10.24 -4.06 9.96
C LEU A 466 -11.24 -5.03 10.62
N GLN A 467 -11.46 -6.22 10.05
CA GLN A 467 -12.32 -7.24 10.66
C GLN A 467 -11.82 -7.67 12.05
N GLY A 468 -10.51 -7.89 12.19
CA GLY A 468 -9.90 -8.22 13.47
C GLY A 468 -9.99 -7.07 14.48
N ALA A 469 -9.82 -5.82 14.03
CA ALA A 469 -9.99 -4.64 14.85
C ALA A 469 -11.42 -4.54 15.40
N GLU A 470 -12.44 -4.77 14.56
CA GLU A 470 -13.85 -4.82 14.98
C GLU A 470 -14.09 -5.91 16.03
N LEU A 471 -13.58 -7.11 15.76
CA LEU A 471 -13.72 -8.26 16.66
C LEU A 471 -13.08 -7.99 18.03
N MET A 472 -11.86 -7.46 18.06
CA MET A 472 -11.19 -7.10 19.31
C MET A 472 -11.84 -5.91 20.00
N LEU A 473 -12.45 -4.98 19.27
CA LEU A 473 -13.15 -3.84 19.85
C LEU A 473 -14.36 -4.28 20.68
N ILE A 474 -15.10 -5.28 20.19
CA ILE A 474 -16.34 -5.75 20.83
C ILE A 474 -16.11 -6.88 21.84
N ASP A 475 -15.12 -7.75 21.59
CA ASP A 475 -14.89 -8.93 22.41
C ASP A 475 -13.51 -8.88 23.12
N PRO A 476 -13.48 -8.56 24.44
CA PRO A 476 -12.24 -8.57 25.22
C PRO A 476 -11.51 -9.91 25.24
N THR A 477 -12.20 -11.04 25.05
CA THR A 477 -11.54 -12.36 25.02
C THR A 477 -10.65 -12.52 23.79
N LEU A 478 -11.01 -11.87 22.69
CA LEU A 478 -10.20 -11.85 21.47
C LEU A 478 -8.98 -10.93 21.60
N ARG A 479 -9.02 -9.93 22.50
CA ARG A 479 -7.83 -9.15 22.88
C ARG A 479 -6.81 -10.02 23.58
N SER A 480 -7.25 -10.76 24.61
CA SER A 480 -6.40 -11.71 25.33
C SER A 480 -5.87 -12.82 24.43
N MET A 481 -6.67 -13.29 23.46
CA MET A 481 -6.19 -14.21 22.43
C MET A 481 -5.07 -13.57 21.60
N ALA A 482 -5.29 -12.37 21.05
CA ALA A 482 -4.28 -11.66 20.25
C ALA A 482 -2.97 -11.45 21.01
N GLU A 483 -3.05 -11.07 22.29
CA GLU A 483 -1.88 -10.92 23.17
C GLU A 483 -1.13 -12.23 23.38
N SER A 484 -1.84 -13.36 23.51
CA SER A 484 -1.23 -14.69 23.62
C SER A 484 -0.59 -15.14 22.32
N LEU A 485 -1.18 -14.80 21.16
CA LEU A 485 -0.66 -15.14 19.84
C LEU A 485 0.72 -14.49 19.63
N THR A 486 0.86 -13.20 19.94
CA THR A 486 2.15 -12.50 19.78
C THR A 486 3.20 -12.97 20.76
N ALA A 487 2.80 -13.41 21.96
CA ALA A 487 3.72 -14.03 22.92
C ALA A 487 4.29 -15.38 22.44
N ASN A 488 3.53 -16.10 21.61
CA ASN A 488 3.90 -17.38 21.01
C ASN A 488 4.42 -17.26 19.56
N CYS A 489 4.70 -16.03 19.11
CA CYS A 489 5.15 -15.75 17.76
C CYS A 489 6.66 -15.51 17.73
N GLU A 490 7.38 -16.29 16.93
CA GLU A 490 8.81 -16.10 16.68
C GLU A 490 9.04 -15.30 15.40
N ALA A 491 9.84 -14.23 15.51
CA ALA A 491 10.21 -13.40 14.37
C ALA A 491 11.35 -14.06 13.57
N VAL A 492 11.14 -14.24 12.26
CA VAL A 492 12.15 -14.68 11.31
C VAL A 492 12.81 -13.46 10.69
N ASP A 493 14.07 -13.20 11.04
CA ASP A 493 14.83 -12.07 10.50
C ASP A 493 15.45 -12.41 9.14
N LEU A 494 14.81 -11.94 8.07
CA LEU A 494 15.31 -12.08 6.70
C LEU A 494 16.54 -11.22 6.39
N THR A 495 16.78 -10.15 7.16
CA THR A 495 17.91 -9.22 6.94
C THR A 495 19.23 -9.79 7.44
N ALA A 496 19.16 -10.74 8.37
CA ALA A 496 20.31 -11.48 8.87
C ALA A 496 20.77 -12.61 7.94
N ASP A 497 20.07 -12.85 6.82
CA ASP A 497 20.45 -13.88 5.86
C ASP A 497 21.76 -13.49 5.13
N PRO A 498 22.88 -14.20 5.35
CA PRO A 498 24.18 -13.83 4.78
C PRO A 498 24.20 -13.97 3.25
N ASP A 499 23.28 -14.76 2.69
CA ASP A 499 23.17 -15.04 1.26
C ASP A 499 21.97 -14.33 0.62
N PHE A 500 21.38 -13.34 1.30
CA PHE A 500 20.18 -12.61 0.86
C PHE A 500 20.24 -12.24 -0.63
N THR A 501 21.33 -11.60 -1.09
CA THR A 501 21.46 -11.18 -2.48
C THR A 501 21.45 -12.37 -3.45
N GLN A 502 22.16 -13.45 -3.12
CA GLN A 502 22.20 -14.63 -3.99
C GLN A 502 20.83 -15.33 -4.04
N THR A 503 20.17 -15.45 -2.89
CA THR A 503 18.85 -16.07 -2.78
C THR A 503 17.80 -15.21 -3.50
N PHE A 504 17.77 -13.90 -3.28
CA PHE A 504 16.90 -12.97 -3.99
C PHE A 504 17.07 -13.07 -5.52
N MET A 505 18.32 -13.09 -6.01
CA MET A 505 18.60 -13.26 -7.44
C MET A 505 18.13 -14.61 -7.99
N ARG A 506 18.14 -15.68 -7.18
CA ARG A 506 17.52 -16.96 -7.60
C ARG A 506 16.02 -16.77 -7.79
N HIS A 507 15.34 -16.06 -6.89
CA HIS A 507 13.91 -15.83 -6.94
C HIS A 507 13.44 -14.84 -8.05
N MET A 508 14.34 -14.09 -8.69
CA MET A 508 14.09 -13.17 -9.82
C MET A 508 13.73 -13.91 -11.13
N ARG A 509 12.76 -14.82 -11.07
CA ARG A 509 12.27 -15.62 -12.21
C ARG A 509 10.78 -15.91 -12.08
N PHE A 510 10.02 -15.97 -13.17
CA PHE A 510 8.61 -16.37 -13.22
C PHE A 510 8.42 -17.90 -13.13
N THR A 511 9.02 -18.48 -12.09
CA THR A 511 8.87 -19.87 -11.66
C THR A 511 8.95 -19.91 -10.14
N PHE A 512 8.17 -20.78 -9.50
CA PHE A 512 8.35 -21.07 -8.08
C PHE A 512 9.66 -21.85 -7.89
N ILE A 513 10.44 -21.54 -6.85
CA ILE A 513 11.76 -22.11 -6.57
C ILE A 513 11.77 -22.74 -5.19
#